data_AF-A0A366J850-F1
#
_entry.id   AF-A0A366J850-F1
#
_cell.length_a   1.000
_cell.length_b   1.000
_cell.length_c   1.000
_cell.angle_alpha   90.00
_cell.angle_beta   90.00
_cell.angle_gamma   90.00
#
_symmetry.space_group_name_H-M   'P 1'
#
loop_
_entity.id
_entity.type
_entity.pdbx_description
1 polymer ?
#
loop_
_entity_poly.entity_id
_entity_poly.type
_entity_poly.pdbx_seq_one_letter_code
_entity_poly.pdbx_strand_id
1 'polypeptide(L)'
;MGLILGPLLLFWIMAAGFSIYIGNALLEDGQSFIAYLIAIITTLVYVLLSFLIRFGNKKELWVFEIPFFFMTNKISLFLYGVSIFFYVWGDALKAQEYGNEMIFILNFTLAFSAIIGTFSNDIFIKSLAIKRTH
;
A
#
# COMPACT_ATOMS: atom_id res chain seq x y z
N MET A 1 -10.50 19.45 5.03
CA MET A 1 -9.36 18.50 4.95
C MET A 1 -9.20 17.81 3.58
N GLY A 2 -10.16 17.92 2.65
CA GLY A 2 -10.00 17.42 1.26
C GLY A 2 -8.82 18.03 0.49
N LEU A 3 -8.37 19.23 0.87
CA LEU A 3 -7.22 19.91 0.27
C LEU A 3 -5.88 19.14 0.44
N ILE A 4 -5.74 18.32 1.50
CA ILE A 4 -4.51 17.55 1.78
C ILE A 4 -4.62 16.12 1.24
N LEU A 5 -5.81 15.53 1.31
CA LEU A 5 -6.05 14.14 0.87
C LEU A 5 -5.88 13.98 -0.66
N GLY A 6 -6.29 14.98 -1.45
CA GLY A 6 -6.13 14.95 -2.90
C GLY A 6 -4.68 14.81 -3.35
N PRO A 7 -3.77 15.72 -2.94
CA PRO A 7 -2.34 15.61 -3.24
C PRO A 7 -1.71 14.31 -2.74
N LEU A 8 -2.11 13.82 -1.57
CA LEU A 8 -1.59 12.56 -1.03
C LEU A 8 -2.05 11.34 -1.83
N LEU A 9 -3.30 11.35 -2.30
CA LEU A 9 -3.80 10.31 -3.18
C LEU A 9 -3.04 10.30 -4.52
N LEU A 10 -2.78 11.48 -5.09
CA LEU A 10 -1.97 11.60 -6.30
C LEU A 10 -0.55 11.05 -6.09
N PHE A 11 0.07 11.35 -4.95
CA PHE A 11 1.36 10.76 -4.57
C PHE A 11 1.30 9.23 -4.59
N TRP A 12 0.28 8.62 -3.97
CA TRP A 12 0.16 7.16 -3.94
C TRP A 12 -0.18 6.55 -5.31
N ILE A 13 -0.93 7.24 -6.16
CA ILE A 13 -1.19 6.82 -7.55
C ILE A 13 0.12 6.81 -8.36
N MET A 14 0.93 7.86 -8.24
CA MET A 14 2.24 7.91 -8.89
C MET A 14 3.17 6.81 -8.33
N ALA A 15 3.15 6.60 -7.02
CA ALA A 15 3.89 5.54 -6.36
C ALA A 15 3.48 4.14 -6.86
N ALA A 16 2.19 3.90 -7.08
CA ALA A 16 1.68 2.64 -7.61
C ALA A 16 2.13 2.42 -9.06
N GLY A 17 2.04 3.46 -9.91
CA GLY A 17 2.59 3.41 -11.27
C GLY A 17 4.10 3.14 -11.27
N PHE A 18 4.83 3.77 -10.36
CA PHE A 18 6.26 3.55 -10.19
C PHE A 18 6.59 2.12 -9.71
N SER A 19 5.75 1.54 -8.84
CA SER A 19 5.94 0.15 -8.41
C SER A 19 5.80 -0.86 -9.56
N ILE A 20 4.88 -0.62 -10.50
CA ILE A 20 4.75 -1.44 -11.73
C ILE A 20 6.00 -1.28 -12.59
N TYR A 21 6.49 -0.05 -12.75
CA TYR A 21 7.73 0.21 -13.48
C TYR A 21 8.93 -0.52 -12.86
N ILE A 22 9.09 -0.47 -11.53
CA ILE A 22 10.12 -1.22 -10.80
C ILE A 22 9.97 -2.72 -11.06
N GLY A 23 8.75 -3.25 -10.97
CA GLY A 23 8.47 -4.66 -11.23
C GLY A 23 8.96 -5.09 -12.61
N ASN A 24 8.63 -4.33 -13.65
CA ASN A 24 9.06 -4.63 -15.02
C ASN A 24 10.57 -4.43 -15.24
N ALA A 25 11.23 -3.58 -14.44
CA ALA A 25 12.66 -3.32 -14.56
C ALA A 25 13.53 -4.34 -13.78
N LEU A 26 13.00 -4.90 -12.69
CA LEU A 26 13.76 -5.77 -11.78
C LEU A 26 13.45 -7.26 -11.94
N LEU A 27 12.25 -7.61 -12.39
CA LEU A 27 11.79 -9.00 -12.44
C LEU A 27 12.06 -9.61 -13.81
N GLU A 28 12.61 -10.82 -13.82
CA GLU A 28 12.72 -11.64 -15.02
C GLU A 28 11.38 -12.35 -15.32
N ASP A 29 11.15 -12.76 -16.58
CA ASP A 29 9.87 -13.34 -17.03
C ASP A 29 9.41 -14.55 -16.19
N GLY A 30 10.35 -15.37 -15.70
CA GLY A 30 10.05 -16.54 -14.87
C GLY A 30 9.66 -16.21 -13.43
N GLN A 31 10.14 -15.09 -12.88
CA GLN A 31 9.91 -14.67 -11.50
C GLN A 31 8.72 -13.72 -11.36
N SER A 32 8.41 -13.00 -12.43
CA SER A 32 7.39 -11.95 -12.47
C SER A 32 6.04 -12.43 -11.95
N PHE A 33 5.52 -13.53 -12.48
CA PHE A 33 4.18 -14.01 -12.11
C PHE A 33 4.03 -14.27 -10.60
N ILE A 34 5.00 -14.96 -10.01
CA ILE A 34 4.99 -15.32 -8.58
C ILE A 34 5.12 -14.05 -7.73
N ALA A 35 6.03 -13.14 -8.09
CA ALA A 35 6.24 -11.90 -7.37
C ALA A 35 4.97 -11.01 -7.38
N TYR A 36 4.30 -10.86 -8.53
CA TYR A 36 3.03 -10.14 -8.63
C TYR A 36 1.92 -10.80 -7.80
N LEU A 37 1.83 -12.14 -7.83
CA LEU A 37 0.84 -12.87 -7.02
C LEU A 37 1.05 -12.62 -5.52
N ILE A 38 2.30 -12.71 -5.04
CA ILE A 38 2.64 -12.43 -3.64
C ILE A 38 2.36 -10.97 -3.30
N ALA A 39 2.70 -10.02 -4.18
CA ALA A 39 2.41 -8.60 -3.98
C ALA A 39 0.91 -8.32 -3.84
N ILE A 40 0.08 -8.93 -4.69
CA ILE A 40 -1.39 -8.81 -4.61
C ILE A 40 -1.91 -9.41 -3.29
N ILE A 41 -1.48 -10.63 -2.94
CA ILE A 41 -1.93 -11.30 -1.70
C ILE A 41 -1.53 -10.46 -0.48
N THR A 42 -0.27 -10.02 -0.40
CA THR A 42 0.22 -9.22 0.73
C THR A 42 -0.49 -7.86 0.82
N THR A 43 -0.82 -7.24 -0.31
CA THR A 43 -1.67 -6.03 -0.36
C THR A 43 -3.04 -6.28 0.25
N LEU A 44 -3.74 -7.31 -0.21
CA LEU A 44 -5.08 -7.64 0.28
C LEU A 44 -5.06 -7.98 1.77
N VAL A 45 -4.09 -8.79 2.21
CA VAL A 45 -3.91 -9.17 3.61
C VAL A 45 -3.66 -7.93 4.47
N TYR A 46 -2.75 -7.03 4.05
CA TYR A 46 -2.46 -5.83 4.81
C TYR A 46 -3.68 -4.91 4.94
N VAL A 47 -4.44 -4.72 3.85
CA VAL A 47 -5.66 -3.92 3.86
C VAL A 47 -6.71 -4.53 4.77
N LEU A 48 -7.01 -5.82 4.62
CA LEU A 48 -8.03 -6.52 5.42
C LEU A 48 -7.66 -6.56 6.90
N LEU A 49 -6.40 -6.86 7.25
CA LEU A 49 -5.94 -6.86 8.64
C LEU A 49 -6.02 -5.46 9.24
N SER A 50 -5.64 -4.42 8.49
CA SER A 50 -5.75 -3.03 8.94
C SER A 50 -7.20 -2.66 9.23
N PHE A 51 -8.14 -3.07 8.37
CA PHE A 51 -9.56 -2.88 8.59
C PHE A 51 -10.06 -3.60 9.85
N LEU A 52 -9.80 -4.91 9.96
CA LEU A 52 -10.30 -5.74 11.05
C LEU A 52 -9.74 -5.30 12.41
N ILE A 53 -8.40 -5.19 12.52
CA ILE A 53 -7.72 -4.96 13.79
C ILE A 53 -7.93 -3.52 14.28
N ARG A 54 -7.89 -2.55 13.36
CA ARG A 54 -7.85 -1.12 13.74
C ARG A 54 -9.23 -0.47 13.77
N PHE A 55 -10.15 -0.94 12.95
CA PHE A 55 -11.46 -0.30 12.74
C PHE A 55 -12.64 -1.22 13.03
N GLY A 56 -12.46 -2.55 13.08
CA GLY A 56 -13.55 -3.53 13.23
C GLY A 56 -14.38 -3.39 14.51
N ASN A 57 -13.81 -2.85 15.58
CA ASN A 57 -14.49 -2.66 16.87
C ASN A 57 -15.05 -1.23 17.08
N LYS A 58 -14.86 -0.31 16.12
CA LYS A 58 -15.29 1.08 16.26
C LYS A 58 -16.77 1.24 15.91
N LYS A 59 -17.55 1.86 16.81
CA LYS A 59 -18.97 2.16 16.59
C LYS A 59 -19.21 3.45 15.82
N GLU A 60 -18.26 4.38 15.92
CA GLU A 60 -18.25 5.67 15.24
C GLU A 60 -16.88 5.92 14.63
N LEU A 61 -16.87 6.39 13.40
CA LEU A 61 -15.66 6.68 12.64
C LEU A 61 -15.85 7.98 11.86
N TRP A 62 -14.84 8.83 11.91
CA TRP A 62 -14.80 10.01 11.08
C TRP A 62 -14.61 9.60 9.62
N VAL A 63 -15.31 10.26 8.69
CA VAL A 63 -15.38 9.86 7.27
C VAL A 63 -14.00 9.70 6.63
N PHE A 64 -13.03 10.51 7.05
CA PHE A 64 -11.69 10.52 6.49
C PHE A 64 -10.66 9.76 7.35
N GLU A 65 -11.05 9.14 8.46
CA GLU A 65 -10.10 8.49 9.38
C GLU A 65 -9.38 7.31 8.73
N ILE A 66 -10.11 6.47 7.98
CA ILE A 66 -9.56 5.33 7.25
C ILE A 66 -8.65 5.80 6.09
N PRO A 67 -9.12 6.66 5.16
CA PRO A 67 -8.26 7.25 4.12
C PRO A 67 -6.99 7.88 4.68
N PHE A 68 -7.12 8.66 5.75
CA PHE A 68 -5.99 9.33 6.37
C PHE A 68 -4.99 8.32 6.95
N PHE A 69 -5.47 7.28 7.64
CA PHE A 69 -4.60 6.22 8.15
C PHE A 69 -3.79 5.57 7.03
N PHE A 70 -4.44 5.10 5.96
CA PHE A 70 -3.74 4.40 4.88
C PHE A 70 -2.75 5.29 4.15
N MET A 71 -3.11 6.55 3.92
CA MET A 71 -2.30 7.46 3.14
C MET A 71 -1.15 8.11 3.95
N THR A 72 -1.32 8.35 5.25
CA THR A 72 -0.30 9.06 6.07
C THR A 72 0.35 8.16 7.13
N ASN A 73 0.25 6.83 7.01
CA ASN A 73 0.92 5.94 7.94
C ASN A 73 2.44 6.13 7.87
N LYS A 74 3.05 6.61 8.96
CA LYS A 74 4.48 6.88 9.06
C LYS A 74 5.32 5.64 8.73
N ILE A 75 4.86 4.45 9.15
CA ILE A 75 5.56 3.19 8.90
C ILE A 75 5.51 2.88 7.41
N SER A 76 4.34 3.03 6.77
CA SER A 76 4.19 2.78 5.33
C SER A 76 5.03 3.75 4.50
N LEU A 77 5.03 5.04 4.85
CA LEU A 77 5.86 6.05 4.18
C LEU A 77 7.36 5.76 4.35
N PHE A 78 7.78 5.39 5.56
CA PHE A 78 9.17 5.05 5.83
C PHE A 78 9.60 3.80 5.04
N LEU A 79 8.84 2.71 5.10
CA LEU A 79 9.14 1.48 4.36
C LEU A 79 9.11 1.68 2.84
N TYR A 80 8.22 2.55 2.34
CA TYR A 80 8.20 2.91 0.93
C TYR A 80 9.47 3.66 0.54
N GLY A 81 9.92 4.63 1.35
CA GLY A 81 11.20 5.31 1.17
C GLY A 81 12.40 4.37 1.23
N VAL A 82 12.40 3.41 2.15
CA VAL A 82 13.44 2.36 2.26
C VAL A 82 13.47 1.47 1.02
N SER A 83 12.30 1.07 0.50
CA SER A 83 12.20 0.32 -0.75
C SER A 83 12.80 1.08 -1.93
N ILE A 84 12.49 2.38 -2.07
CA ILE A 84 13.09 3.23 -3.11
C ILE A 84 14.61 3.35 -2.92
N PHE A 85 15.08 3.53 -1.69
CA PHE A 85 16.50 3.60 -1.40
C PHE A 85 17.24 2.34 -1.86
N PHE A 86 16.69 1.16 -1.57
CA PHE A 86 17.27 -0.10 -2.04
C PHE A 86 17.16 -0.30 -3.55
N TYR A 87 16.11 0.19 -4.19
CA TYR A 87 16.03 0.19 -5.65
C TYR A 87 17.18 0.99 -6.29
N VAL A 88 17.45 2.20 -5.80
CA VAL A 88 18.45 3.10 -6.38
C VAL A 88 19.88 2.72 -5.99
N TRP A 89 20.15 2.44 -4.71
CA TRP A 89 21.51 2.24 -4.17
C TRP A 89 21.76 0.86 -3.57
N GLY A 90 20.78 -0.03 -3.57
CA GLY A 90 20.85 -1.34 -2.91
C GLY A 90 21.47 -2.44 -3.76
N ASP A 91 22.61 -2.21 -4.41
CA ASP A 91 23.23 -3.20 -5.31
C ASP A 91 23.54 -4.53 -4.60
N ALA A 92 23.97 -4.47 -3.34
CA ALA A 92 24.20 -5.66 -2.53
C ALA A 92 22.92 -6.49 -2.26
N LEU A 93 21.76 -5.82 -2.16
CA LEU A 93 20.47 -6.49 -1.99
C LEU A 93 19.99 -7.06 -3.34
N LYS A 94 20.11 -6.28 -4.42
CA LYS A 94 19.75 -6.70 -5.78
C LYS A 94 20.58 -7.90 -6.28
N ALA A 95 21.78 -8.10 -5.75
CA ALA A 95 22.63 -9.26 -6.04
C ALA A 95 22.18 -10.56 -5.32
N GLN A 96 21.25 -10.50 -4.37
CA GLN A 96 20.70 -11.68 -3.70
C GLN A 96 19.60 -12.33 -4.55
N GLU A 97 19.42 -13.65 -4.40
CA GLU A 97 18.49 -14.47 -5.19
C GLU A 97 17.06 -13.92 -5.26
N TYR A 98 16.55 -13.32 -4.17
CA TYR A 98 15.18 -12.78 -4.08
C TYR A 98 15.14 -11.27 -3.80
N GLY A 99 16.27 -10.58 -3.95
CA GLY A 99 16.38 -9.18 -3.54
C GLY A 99 15.49 -8.25 -4.36
N ASN A 100 15.42 -8.49 -5.66
CA ASN A 100 14.62 -7.74 -6.61
C ASN A 100 13.12 -7.88 -6.35
N GLU A 101 12.66 -9.11 -6.12
CA GLU A 101 11.29 -9.45 -5.78
C GLU A 101 10.88 -8.80 -4.47
N MET A 102 11.74 -8.83 -3.45
CA MET A 102 11.45 -8.19 -2.16
C MET A 102 11.27 -6.68 -2.30
N ILE A 103 12.15 -6.00 -3.05
CA ILE A 103 12.05 -4.56 -3.30
C ILE A 103 10.71 -4.25 -4.00
N PHE A 104 10.38 -5.02 -5.04
CA PHE A 104 9.14 -4.86 -5.80
C PHE A 104 7.89 -5.11 -4.93
N ILE A 105 7.81 -6.26 -4.25
CA ILE A 105 6.67 -6.64 -3.41
C ILE A 105 6.43 -5.59 -2.34
N LEU A 106 7.49 -5.11 -1.67
CA LEU A 106 7.36 -4.08 -0.64
C LEU A 106 6.83 -2.76 -1.23
N ASN A 107 7.36 -2.34 -2.38
CA ASN A 107 6.94 -1.10 -3.04
C ASN A 107 5.47 -1.16 -3.46
N PHE A 108 5.11 -2.24 -4.15
CA PHE A 108 3.77 -2.50 -4.67
C PHE A 108 2.75 -2.56 -3.53
N THR A 109 3.03 -3.36 -2.50
CA THR A 109 2.10 -3.57 -1.39
C THR A 109 1.77 -2.29 -0.65
N LEU A 110 2.77 -1.43 -0.40
CA LEU A 110 2.56 -0.16 0.28
C LEU A 110 1.78 0.83 -0.59
N ALA A 111 2.13 0.93 -1.87
CA ALA A 111 1.47 1.87 -2.78
C ALA A 111 0.01 1.49 -3.05
N PHE A 112 -0.23 0.22 -3.40
CA PHE A 112 -1.58 -0.25 -3.71
C PHE A 112 -2.47 -0.35 -2.47
N SER A 113 -1.92 -0.69 -1.29
CA SER A 113 -2.74 -0.70 -0.07
C SER A 113 -3.22 0.69 0.32
N ALA A 114 -2.41 1.74 0.10
CA ALA A 114 -2.82 3.11 0.35
C ALA A 114 -4.04 3.51 -0.52
N ILE A 115 -4.03 3.12 -1.79
CA ILE A 115 -5.13 3.36 -2.75
C ILE A 115 -6.35 2.51 -2.39
N ILE A 116 -6.19 1.19 -2.33
CA ILE A 116 -7.28 0.24 -2.09
C ILE A 116 -7.94 0.51 -0.73
N GLY A 117 -7.14 0.71 0.32
CA GLY A 117 -7.65 1.03 1.66
C GLY A 117 -8.43 2.34 1.69
N THR A 118 -8.02 3.35 0.91
CA THR A 118 -8.74 4.62 0.79
C THR A 118 -10.10 4.46 0.11
N PHE A 119 -10.16 3.75 -1.02
CA PHE A 119 -11.41 3.57 -1.77
C PHE A 119 -12.35 2.51 -1.18
N SER A 120 -11.82 1.55 -0.41
CA SER A 120 -12.62 0.49 0.23
C SER A 120 -13.34 0.95 1.50
N ASN A 121 -13.05 2.16 1.99
CA ASN A 121 -13.63 2.74 3.20
C ASN A 121 -15.17 2.70 3.21
N ASP A 122 -15.80 3.13 2.11
CA ASP A 122 -17.26 3.21 2.04
C ASP A 122 -17.93 1.84 2.15
N ILE A 123 -17.33 0.82 1.52
CA ILE A 123 -17.81 -0.56 1.56
C ILE A 123 -17.70 -1.11 2.99
N PHE A 124 -16.56 -0.87 3.65
CA PHE A 124 -16.31 -1.33 5.01
C PHE A 124 -17.22 -0.68 6.06
N ILE A 125 -17.43 0.64 5.99
CA ILE A 125 -18.34 1.35 6.91
C ILE A 125 -19.78 0.84 6.75
N LYS A 126 -20.21 0.60 5.51
CA LYS A 126 -21.56 0.07 5.22
C LYS A 126 -21.72 -1.37 5.72
N SER A 127 -20.73 -2.24 5.53
CA SER A 127 -20.83 -3.65 5.92
C SER A 127 -20.89 -3.85 7.43
N LEU A 128 -20.28 -2.97 8.21
CA LEU A 128 -20.27 -3.02 9.68
C LEU A 128 -21.27 -2.07 10.35
N ALA A 129 -22.15 -1.41 9.58
CA ALA A 129 -23.14 -0.44 10.08
C ALA A 129 -22.55 0.63 11.00
N ILE A 130 -21.32 1.07 10.71
CA ILE A 130 -20.59 2.04 11.52
C ILE A 130 -21.20 3.43 11.29
N LYS A 131 -21.47 4.17 12.37
CA LYS A 131 -21.99 5.54 12.27
C LYS A 131 -20.87 6.49 11.81
N ARG A 132 -21.17 7.32 10.81
CA ARG A 132 -20.25 8.36 10.31
C ARG A 132 -20.39 9.61 11.17
N THR A 133 -19.26 10.12 11.65
CA THR A 133 -19.17 11.45 12.25
C THR A 133 -18.52 12.42 11.25
N HIS A 134 -18.98 13.67 11.23
CA HIS A 134 -18.55 14.72 10.30
C HIS A 134 -17.22 15.37 10.71
#